data_AF-A0A353EUB7-F1
#
_entry.id   AF-A0A353EUB7-F1
#
_cell.length_a   1.000
_cell.length_b   1.000
_cell.length_c   1.000
_cell.angle_alpha   90.00
_cell.angle_beta   90.00
_cell.angle_gamma   90.00
#
_symmetry.space_group_name_H-M   'P 1'
#
loop_
_entity.id
_entity.type
_entity.pdbx_description
1 polymer ?
#
loop_
_entity_poly.entity_id
_entity_poly.type
_entity_poly.pdbx_seq_one_letter_code
_entity_poly.pdbx_strand_id
1 'polypeptide(L)'
;MIGMFSIGKKTIAPYDTVSYIKQMKVTALIADPLIKDVTRYAHGKNLTESLVIVLKEWVALKKIKRLNQSLQSRPLQFKKAYSAKIIRAINRKK
;
A
#
# COMPACT_ATOMS: atom_id res chain seq x y z
N MET A 1 37.56 34.09 -26.59
CA MET A 1 36.13 34.44 -26.73
C MET A 1 35.38 33.18 -27.14
N ILE A 2 34.90 32.38 -26.17
CA ILE A 2 34.00 31.24 -26.40
C ILE A 2 33.05 31.22 -25.20
N GLY A 3 31.75 31.23 -25.49
CA GLY A 3 30.68 31.74 -24.64
C GLY A 3 30.40 30.96 -23.36
N MET A 4 30.10 31.73 -22.30
CA MET A 4 29.34 31.31 -21.12
C MET A 4 27.97 30.81 -21.57
N PHE A 5 27.75 29.49 -21.55
CA PHE A 5 26.40 28.94 -21.64
C PHE A 5 25.67 29.16 -20.31
N SER A 6 24.87 30.23 -20.27
CA SER A 6 23.92 30.48 -19.20
C SER A 6 22.79 29.47 -19.29
N ILE A 7 22.78 28.48 -18.38
CA ILE A 7 21.64 27.57 -18.20
C ILE A 7 20.57 28.39 -17.48
N GLY A 8 19.65 28.96 -18.26
CA GLY A 8 18.51 29.72 -17.74
C GLY A 8 17.74 28.89 -16.72
N LYS A 9 17.74 29.32 -15.46
CA LYS A 9 16.81 28.81 -14.45
C LYS A 9 15.40 29.23 -14.86
N LYS A 10 14.64 28.34 -15.51
CA LYS A 10 13.20 28.52 -15.67
C LYS A 10 12.57 28.51 -14.28
N THR A 11 12.15 29.67 -13.80
CA THR A 11 11.28 29.84 -12.65
C THR A 11 9.89 29.31 -13.02
N ILE A 12 9.47 28.21 -12.40
CA ILE A 12 8.16 27.58 -12.64
C ILE A 12 7.18 28.18 -11.63
N ALA A 13 6.01 28.63 -12.09
CA ALA A 13 4.97 29.23 -11.27
C ALA A 13 4.43 28.24 -10.20
N PRO A 14 4.02 28.71 -9.00
CA PRO A 14 3.85 27.86 -7.82
C PRO A 14 2.58 26.98 -7.76
N TYR A 15 1.81 26.81 -8.84
CA TYR A 15 0.50 26.14 -8.76
C TYR A 15 0.23 25.03 -9.78
N ASP A 16 1.23 24.57 -10.54
CA ASP A 16 1.05 23.42 -11.43
C ASP A 16 1.75 22.18 -10.86
N THR A 17 1.17 21.57 -9.81
CA THR A 17 1.54 20.21 -9.39
C THR A 17 1.02 19.19 -10.40
N VAL A 18 1.68 19.11 -11.55
CA VAL A 18 1.55 17.94 -12.42
C VAL A 18 2.16 16.76 -11.65
N SER A 19 1.30 15.88 -11.14
CA SER A 19 1.69 14.66 -10.44
C SER A 19 2.47 13.74 -11.40
N TYR A 20 3.80 13.82 -11.36
CA TYR A 20 4.65 12.87 -12.09
C TYR A 20 4.41 11.46 -11.53
N ILE A 21 3.72 10.61 -12.30
CA ILE A 21 3.65 9.17 -12.00
C ILE A 21 5.06 8.61 -12.27
N LYS A 22 5.86 8.46 -11.22
CA LYS A 22 7.21 7.88 -11.32
C LYS A 22 7.11 6.38 -11.57
N GLN A 23 7.14 5.98 -12.85
CA GLN A 23 7.22 4.58 -13.24
C GLN A 23 8.70 4.16 -13.33
N MET A 24 9.04 3.02 -12.72
CA MET A 24 10.39 2.43 -12.79
C MET A 24 10.34 1.20 -13.69
N LYS A 25 11.27 1.11 -14.65
CA LYS A 25 11.45 -0.11 -15.46
C LYS A 25 12.21 -1.14 -14.62
N VAL A 26 11.67 -2.36 -14.54
CA VAL A 26 12.26 -3.47 -13.79
C VAL A 26 12.44 -4.64 -14.75
N THR A 27 13.63 -5.25 -14.74
CA THR A 27 13.94 -6.47 -15.51
C THR A 27 14.29 -7.57 -14.51
N ALA A 28 13.65 -8.72 -14.62
CA ALA A 28 13.88 -9.87 -13.74
C ALA A 28 13.69 -11.18 -14.51
N LEU A 29 14.41 -12.22 -14.11
CA LEU A 29 14.21 -13.58 -14.59
C LEU A 29 13.16 -14.26 -13.69
N ILE A 30 12.05 -14.70 -14.28
CA ILE A 30 10.92 -15.30 -13.57
C ILE A 30 10.50 -16.55 -14.32
N ALA A 31 10.13 -17.61 -13.60
CA ALA A 31 9.68 -18.86 -14.21
C ALA A 31 8.33 -18.69 -14.93
N ASP A 32 8.24 -19.15 -16.18
CA ASP A 32 7.03 -19.08 -17.00
C ASP A 32 5.76 -19.65 -16.34
N PRO A 33 5.80 -20.79 -15.61
CA PRO A 33 4.61 -21.32 -14.96
C PRO A 33 4.01 -20.33 -13.96
N LEU A 34 4.86 -19.63 -13.20
CA LEU A 34 4.42 -18.63 -12.23
C LEU A 34 3.75 -17.44 -12.91
N ILE A 35 4.30 -16.99 -14.05
CA ILE A 35 3.70 -15.90 -14.84
C ILE A 35 2.32 -16.32 -15.38
N LYS A 36 2.17 -17.57 -15.82
CA LYS A 36 0.88 -18.12 -16.26
C LYS A 36 -0.15 -18.15 -15.14
N ASP A 37 0.24 -18.55 -13.94
CA ASP A 37 -0.66 -18.56 -12.79
C ASP A 37 -1.07 -17.14 -12.37
N VAL A 38 -0.10 -16.24 -12.25
CA VAL A 38 -0.35 -14.83 -11.91
C VAL A 38 -1.31 -14.19 -12.90
N THR A 39 -1.09 -14.38 -14.21
CA THR A 39 -1.98 -13.82 -15.24
C THR A 39 -3.38 -14.44 -15.23
N ARG A 40 -3.49 -15.75 -14.93
CA ARG A 40 -4.77 -16.44 -14.80
C ARG A 40 -5.62 -15.93 -13.63
N TYR A 41 -4.99 -15.66 -12.48
CA TYR A 41 -5.72 -15.33 -11.24
C TYR A 41 -5.85 -13.81 -10.99
N ALA A 42 -4.91 -12.99 -11.45
CA ALA A 42 -4.92 -11.55 -11.15
C ALA A 42 -5.95 -10.76 -11.98
N HIS A 43 -6.44 -11.33 -13.10
CA HIS A 43 -7.39 -10.71 -14.02
C HIS A 43 -6.99 -9.31 -14.54
N GLY A 44 -5.69 -9.00 -14.57
CA GLY A 44 -5.19 -7.74 -15.14
C GLY A 44 -5.28 -7.73 -16.67
N LYS A 45 -5.41 -6.54 -17.28
CA LYS A 45 -5.49 -6.40 -18.75
C LYS A 45 -4.19 -6.77 -19.45
N ASN A 46 -3.07 -6.66 -18.73
CA ASN A 46 -1.75 -7.03 -19.20
C ASN A 46 -0.91 -7.62 -18.05
N LEU A 47 0.28 -8.12 -18.40
CA LEU A 47 1.21 -8.74 -17.44
C LEU A 47 1.61 -7.77 -16.33
N THR A 48 1.94 -6.52 -16.68
CA THR A 48 2.36 -5.50 -15.70
C THR A 48 1.27 -5.22 -14.69
N GLU A 49 0.03 -5.04 -15.14
CA GLU A 49 -1.13 -4.80 -14.26
C GLU A 49 -1.39 -6.02 -13.37
N SER A 50 -1.33 -7.22 -13.93
CA SER A 50 -1.49 -8.48 -13.18
C SER A 50 -0.44 -8.60 -12.07
N LEU A 51 0.83 -8.31 -12.37
CA LEU A 51 1.91 -8.29 -11.39
C LEU A 51 1.70 -7.22 -10.33
N VAL A 52 1.26 -6.02 -10.70
CA VAL A 52 0.98 -4.94 -9.74
C VAL A 52 -0.14 -5.32 -8.78
N ILE A 53 -1.21 -5.96 -9.27
CA ILE A 53 -2.32 -6.43 -8.44
C ILE A 53 -1.82 -7.47 -7.42
N VAL A 54 -1.15 -8.52 -7.89
CA VAL A 54 -0.65 -9.60 -7.02
C VAL A 54 0.37 -9.10 -6.00
N LEU A 55 1.26 -8.19 -6.39
CA LEU A 55 2.24 -7.60 -5.47
C LEU A 55 1.56 -6.76 -4.39
N LYS A 56 0.52 -5.99 -4.73
CA LYS A 56 -0.27 -5.22 -3.75
C LYS A 56 -0.97 -6.15 -2.76
N GLU A 57 -1.61 -7.19 -3.25
CA GLU A 57 -2.29 -8.20 -2.42
C GLU A 57 -1.31 -8.90 -1.49
N TRP A 58 -0.16 -9.34 -2.01
CA TRP A 58 0.89 -9.96 -1.22
C TRP A 58 1.40 -9.04 -0.11
N VAL A 59 1.65 -7.75 -0.41
CA VAL A 59 2.04 -6.76 0.60
C VAL A 59 0.95 -6.58 1.66
N ALA A 60 -0.32 -6.53 1.26
CA ALA A 60 -1.44 -6.43 2.20
C ALA A 60 -1.49 -7.64 3.15
N LEU A 61 -1.34 -8.86 2.61
CA LEU A 61 -1.28 -10.08 3.41
C LEU A 61 -0.11 -10.08 4.41
N LYS A 62 1.07 -9.60 4.00
CA LYS A 62 2.21 -9.45 4.92
C LYS A 62 1.92 -8.45 6.04
N LYS A 63 1.25 -7.34 5.74
CA LYS A 63 0.84 -6.35 6.76
C LYS A 63 -0.15 -6.94 7.76
N ILE A 64 -1.15 -7.69 7.28
CA ILE A 64 -2.13 -8.37 8.14
C ILE A 64 -1.44 -9.40 9.03
N LYS A 65 -0.55 -10.23 8.46
CA LYS A 65 0.22 -11.22 9.24
C LYS A 65 1.02 -10.55 10.35
N ARG A 66 1.71 -9.45 10.04
CA ARG A 66 2.48 -8.67 11.03
C ARG A 66 1.57 -8.09 12.12
N LEU A 67 0.41 -7.54 11.74
CA LEU A 67 -0.57 -7.03 12.70
C LEU A 67 -1.05 -8.12 13.65
N ASN A 68 -1.40 -9.30 13.11
CA ASN A 68 -1.87 -10.42 13.91
C ASN A 68 -0.80 -10.90 14.92
N GLN A 69 0.47 -10.94 14.51
CA GLN A 69 1.58 -11.24 15.42
C GLN A 69 1.71 -10.19 16.54
N SER A 70 1.57 -8.91 16.21
CA SER A 70 1.55 -7.83 17.20
C SER A 70 0.39 -7.99 18.19
N LEU A 71 -0.82 -8.30 17.69
CA LEU A 71 -2.02 -8.51 18.50
C LEU A 71 -1.92 -9.74 19.41
N GLN A 72 -1.24 -10.81 18.98
CA GLN A 72 -0.98 -11.96 19.83
C GLN A 72 -0.08 -11.58 21.02
N SER A 73 0.94 -10.75 20.80
CA SER A 73 1.83 -10.30 21.88
C SER A 73 1.17 -9.30 22.83
N ARG A 74 0.24 -8.49 22.31
CA ARG A 74 -0.48 -7.44 23.05
C ARG A 74 -1.93 -7.41 22.60
N PRO A 75 -2.79 -8.26 23.19
CA PRO A 75 -4.20 -8.31 22.83
C PRO A 75 -4.87 -6.97 23.09
N LEU A 76 -5.78 -6.58 22.19
CA LEU A 76 -6.62 -5.40 22.40
C LEU A 76 -7.52 -5.65 23.62
N GLN A 77 -7.43 -4.75 24.59
CA GLN A 77 -8.31 -4.77 25.76
C GLN A 77 -9.30 -3.61 25.64
N PHE A 78 -10.57 -3.89 25.90
CA PHE A 78 -11.54 -2.82 26.11
C PHE A 78 -11.11 -1.98 27.32
N LYS A 79 -11.23 -0.66 27.19
CA LYS A 79 -11.01 0.25 28.32
C LYS A 79 -11.91 -0.22 29.48
N LYS A 80 -11.37 -0.29 30.71
CA LYS A 80 -12.03 -0.91 31.88
C LYS A 80 -13.49 -0.46 32.11
N ALA A 81 -13.83 0.78 31.75
CA ALA A 81 -15.18 1.34 31.84
C ALA A 81 -16.18 0.81 30.79
N TYR A 82 -15.70 0.20 29.70
CA TYR A 82 -16.49 -0.34 28.59
C TYR A 82 -16.57 -1.87 28.66
N SER A 83 -16.81 -2.41 29.85
CA SER A 83 -17.14 -3.83 29.98
C SER A 83 -18.63 -4.06 29.73
N ALA A 84 -18.97 -5.21 29.14
CA ALA A 84 -20.36 -5.62 28.98
C ALA A 84 -21.12 -5.65 30.31
N LYS A 85 -20.43 -5.91 31.43
CA LYS A 85 -21.00 -5.85 32.79
C LYS A 85 -21.45 -4.43 33.15
N ILE A 86 -20.60 -3.42 32.91
CA ILE A 86 -20.91 -2.02 33.20
C ILE A 86 -22.06 -1.52 32.32
N ILE A 87 -22.00 -1.80 31.00
CA ILE A 87 -23.06 -1.37 30.08
C ILE A 87 -24.41 -2.03 30.42
N ARG A 88 -24.42 -3.33 30.75
CA ARG A 88 -25.64 -4.03 31.18
C ARG A 88 -26.19 -3.52 32.51
N ALA A 89 -25.34 -2.99 33.40
CA ALA A 89 -25.78 -2.40 34.67
C ALA A 89 -26.41 -1.02 34.44
N ILE A 90 -25.84 -0.20 33.54
CA ILE A 90 -26.42 1.10 33.14
C ILE A 90 -27.80 0.89 32.51
N ASN A 91 -27.93 -0.04 31.56
CA ASN A 91 -29.19 -0.27 30.85
C ASN A 91 -30.30 -0.86 31.73
N ARG A 92 -29.96 -1.52 32.84
CA ARG A 92 -30.93 -2.07 33.80
C ARG A 92 -31.36 -1.09 34.90
N LYS A 93 -30.70 0.06 35.00
CA LYS A 93 -31.09 1.16 35.92
C LYS A 93 -32.17 2.07 35.34
N LYS A 94 -32.56 1.84 34.08
CA LYS A 94 -33.63 2.55 33.38
C LYS A 94 -34.89 1.68 33.40
#